data_AF-A0A973BD52-F1
#
_entry.id   AF-A0A973BD52-F1
#
_cell.length_a   1.000
_cell.length_b   1.000
_cell.length_c   1.000
_cell.angle_alpha   90.00
_cell.angle_beta   90.00
_cell.angle_gamma   90.00
#
_symmetry.space_group_name_H-M   'P 1'
#
loop_
_entity.id
_entity.type
_entity.pdbx_description
1 polymer ?
#
loop_
_entity_poly.entity_id
_entity_poly.type
_entity_poly.pdbx_seq_one_letter_code
_entity_poly.pdbx_strand_id
1 'polypeptide(L)'
;MKNIILILSLLVSLPIMAQFPEGFETSVPPAGWVTFIGANGLGTAQNWQASNISNTGTQSAYVRYENVSGGLAQDWLVTPQFTPTSSTNILSFMQRQSYTTDYGSVYKVFVSTGTQTVHADFVLVDTQTEADFTYYYTERQVDLSAYIGTPIYVAFVMEQDDGDNWLIDDVDLTSLPTCDPPTALTVSNLMQTSALVSWTASGTQTAYNLRLYAGTDASTTPVIEELGLSGSLVDSGSYLSGLTASTQYYFT
;
A
#
# COMPACT_ATOMS: atom_id res chain seq x y z
N MET A 1 52.26 -17.32 33.53
CA MET A 1 50.89 -17.84 33.36
C MET A 1 50.29 -17.06 32.20
N LYS A 2 50.01 -17.71 31.05
CA LYS A 2 49.49 -17.04 29.84
C LYS A 2 47.97 -16.99 29.95
N ASN A 3 47.40 -15.79 30.02
CA ASN A 3 45.95 -15.60 30.06
C ASN A 3 45.39 -15.75 28.63
N ILE A 4 44.58 -16.78 28.40
CA ILE A 4 43.82 -16.99 27.16
C ILE A 4 42.50 -16.23 27.32
N ILE A 5 42.32 -15.17 26.54
CA ILE A 5 41.05 -14.46 26.44
C ILE A 5 40.19 -15.22 25.44
N LEU A 6 39.12 -15.86 25.93
CA LEU A 6 38.13 -16.55 25.11
C LEU A 6 37.08 -15.52 24.67
N ILE A 7 37.12 -15.10 23.41
CA ILE A 7 36.07 -14.26 22.83
C ILE A 7 34.92 -15.19 22.40
N LEU A 8 33.88 -15.27 23.22
CA LEU A 8 32.64 -15.94 22.88
C LEU A 8 31.84 -15.04 21.93
N SER A 9 31.98 -15.24 20.62
CA SER A 9 31.14 -14.59 19.62
C SER A 9 29.74 -15.20 19.69
N LEU A 10 28.82 -14.52 20.36
CA LEU A 10 27.40 -14.84 20.35
C LEU A 10 26.85 -14.49 18.96
N LEU A 11 26.81 -15.48 18.06
CA LEU A 11 26.00 -15.42 16.84
C LEU A 11 24.54 -15.50 17.26
N VAL A 12 23.92 -14.34 17.54
CA VAL A 12 22.46 -14.24 17.60
C VAL A 12 21.97 -14.41 16.17
N SER A 13 21.57 -15.63 15.81
CA SER A 13 20.75 -15.85 14.62
C SER A 13 19.39 -15.23 14.90
N LEU A 14 19.22 -13.94 14.58
CA LEU A 14 17.89 -13.37 14.42
C LEU A 14 17.16 -14.23 13.37
N PRO A 15 15.99 -14.82 13.67
CA PRO A 15 15.22 -15.46 12.64
C PRO A 15 14.76 -14.35 11.68
N ILE A 16 15.44 -14.24 10.53
CA ILE A 16 14.95 -13.51 9.37
C ILE A 16 13.82 -14.37 8.82
N MET A 17 12.64 -14.26 9.43
CA MET A 17 11.42 -14.68 8.75
C MET A 17 11.02 -13.47 7.93
N ALA A 18 11.20 -13.56 6.61
CA ALA A 18 10.65 -12.55 5.73
C ALA A 18 9.14 -12.50 5.96
N GLN A 19 8.66 -11.38 6.52
CA GLN A 19 7.24 -11.15 6.80
C GLN A 19 6.46 -10.77 5.54
N PHE A 20 7.18 -10.19 4.56
CA PHE A 20 6.66 -9.75 3.28
C PHE A 20 7.68 -10.10 2.19
N PRO A 21 7.24 -10.51 0.99
CA PRO A 21 5.85 -10.83 0.66
C PRO A 21 5.37 -12.10 1.39
N GLU A 22 4.10 -12.14 1.78
CA GLU A 22 3.42 -13.28 2.41
C GLU A 22 2.24 -13.73 1.54
N GLY A 23 2.36 -14.93 0.95
CA GLY A 23 1.33 -15.56 0.11
C GLY A 23 0.68 -16.80 0.74
N PHE A 24 0.85 -17.03 2.05
CA PHE A 24 0.19 -18.08 2.83
C PHE A 24 0.44 -19.53 2.39
N GLU A 25 1.47 -19.78 1.57
CA GLU A 25 1.78 -21.10 1.01
C GLU A 25 2.29 -22.13 2.03
N THR A 26 2.55 -21.72 3.27
CA THR A 26 3.13 -22.60 4.31
C THR A 26 2.14 -22.93 5.42
N SER A 27 1.57 -21.91 6.07
CA SER A 27 0.55 -22.06 7.11
C SER A 27 -0.28 -20.80 7.26
N VAL A 28 -1.47 -20.96 7.84
CA VAL A 28 -2.30 -19.87 8.31
C VAL A 28 -2.65 -20.12 9.79
N PRO A 29 -2.29 -19.21 10.72
CA PRO A 29 -1.42 -18.07 10.50
C PRO A 29 0.02 -18.48 10.10
N PRO A 30 0.73 -17.67 9.29
CA PRO A 30 2.16 -17.87 9.07
C PRO A 30 2.96 -17.73 10.35
N ALA A 31 4.20 -18.21 10.34
CA ALA A 31 5.06 -18.10 11.51
C ALA A 31 5.26 -16.63 11.93
N GLY A 32 5.07 -16.33 13.23
CA GLY A 32 5.17 -14.97 13.78
C GLY A 32 3.89 -14.14 13.66
N TRP A 33 2.94 -14.54 12.82
CA TRP A 33 1.58 -14.00 12.83
C TRP A 33 0.78 -14.66 13.95
N VAL A 34 -0.23 -13.95 14.44
CA VAL A 34 -1.15 -14.46 15.49
C VAL A 34 -2.59 -14.22 15.08
N THR A 35 -3.49 -15.03 15.62
CA THR A 35 -4.92 -14.83 15.50
C THR A 35 -5.57 -14.79 16.86
N PHE A 36 -6.65 -14.02 16.99
CA PHE A 36 -7.45 -13.97 18.21
C PHE A 36 -8.86 -13.44 17.93
N ILE A 37 -9.77 -13.73 18.85
CA ILE A 37 -11.15 -13.22 18.84
C ILE A 37 -11.20 -11.81 19.41
N GLY A 38 -12.24 -11.06 19.07
CA GLY A 38 -12.52 -9.73 19.58
C GLY A 38 -12.58 -9.62 21.12
N ALA A 39 -12.38 -8.40 21.62
CA ALA A 39 -12.40 -8.10 23.06
C ALA A 39 -13.76 -8.38 23.73
N ASN A 40 -14.84 -8.47 22.95
CA ASN A 40 -16.17 -8.84 23.43
C ASN A 40 -16.33 -10.36 23.65
N GLY A 41 -15.36 -11.18 23.24
CA GLY A 41 -15.37 -12.64 23.38
C GLY A 41 -16.39 -13.36 22.50
N LEU A 42 -16.95 -12.69 21.50
CA LEU A 42 -17.84 -13.30 20.50
C LEU A 42 -17.00 -13.87 19.35
N GLY A 43 -17.58 -14.81 18.60
CA GLY A 43 -16.93 -15.33 17.40
C GLY A 43 -15.92 -16.44 17.69
N THR A 44 -16.28 -17.46 18.50
CA THR A 44 -15.32 -18.50 18.90
C THR A 44 -15.35 -19.74 18.02
N ALA A 45 -16.29 -19.82 17.08
CA ALA A 45 -16.50 -21.01 16.28
C ALA A 45 -15.62 -21.03 15.02
N GLN A 46 -15.33 -19.86 14.46
CA GLN A 46 -14.45 -19.69 13.31
C GLN A 46 -13.17 -18.96 13.71
N ASN A 47 -12.14 -19.13 12.90
CA ASN A 47 -10.88 -18.41 13.00
C ASN A 47 -10.21 -18.44 11.61
N TRP A 48 -9.21 -17.60 11.41
CA TRP A 48 -8.38 -17.59 10.22
C TRP A 48 -7.70 -18.95 10.01
N GLN A 49 -7.83 -19.48 8.80
CA GLN A 49 -7.32 -20.77 8.36
C GLN A 49 -6.93 -20.72 6.88
N ALA A 50 -6.30 -21.78 6.38
CA ALA A 50 -5.94 -21.87 4.97
C ALA A 50 -7.16 -22.16 4.09
N SER A 51 -7.19 -21.53 2.92
CA SER A 51 -8.12 -21.81 1.82
C SER A 51 -7.33 -22.23 0.58
N ASN A 52 -7.91 -23.06 -0.27
CA ASN A 52 -7.36 -23.45 -1.58
C ASN A 52 -7.86 -22.57 -2.73
N ILE A 53 -8.64 -21.52 -2.42
CA ILE A 53 -8.98 -20.46 -3.35
C ILE A 53 -7.98 -19.34 -3.12
N SER A 54 -7.01 -19.17 -4.02
CA SER A 54 -5.91 -18.22 -3.89
C SER A 54 -5.84 -17.30 -5.10
N ASN A 55 -5.15 -16.17 -4.95
CA ASN A 55 -4.86 -15.25 -6.04
C ASN A 55 -3.63 -15.71 -6.82
N THR A 56 -2.56 -16.02 -6.09
CA THR A 56 -1.39 -16.71 -6.63
C THR A 56 -1.13 -18.00 -5.85
N GLY A 57 -0.13 -18.78 -6.26
CA GLY A 57 0.22 -20.01 -5.55
C GLY A 57 -0.93 -21.01 -5.41
N THR A 58 -1.05 -21.63 -4.23
CA THR A 58 -2.02 -22.70 -3.94
C THR A 58 -2.86 -22.45 -2.70
N GLN A 59 -2.51 -21.47 -1.86
CA GLN A 59 -3.19 -21.21 -0.60
C GLN A 59 -3.43 -19.71 -0.39
N SER A 60 -4.42 -19.39 0.42
CA SER A 60 -4.67 -18.03 0.93
C SER A 60 -5.13 -18.08 2.39
N ALA A 61 -5.10 -16.95 3.09
CA ALA A 61 -5.72 -16.83 4.40
C ALA A 61 -7.23 -16.57 4.25
N TYR A 62 -8.03 -17.31 5.01
CA TYR A 62 -9.49 -17.29 4.94
C TYR A 62 -10.10 -17.32 6.33
N VAL A 63 -11.17 -16.55 6.52
CA VAL A 63 -12.05 -16.67 7.68
C VAL A 63 -13.50 -16.73 7.24
N ARG A 64 -14.25 -17.64 7.86
CA ARG A 64 -15.67 -17.86 7.60
C ARG A 64 -16.51 -17.02 8.56
N TYR A 65 -17.66 -16.52 8.10
CA TYR A 65 -18.66 -15.94 9.00
C TYR A 65 -19.17 -16.95 10.04
N GLU A 66 -19.79 -16.42 11.10
CA GLU A 66 -20.52 -17.20 12.09
C GLU A 66 -21.71 -16.42 12.64
N ASN A 67 -22.76 -17.15 13.02
CA ASN A 67 -23.92 -16.56 13.67
C ASN A 67 -23.66 -16.39 15.16
N VAL A 68 -23.76 -15.16 15.65
CA VAL A 68 -23.50 -14.79 17.05
C VAL A 68 -24.66 -14.00 17.63
N SER A 69 -24.69 -13.88 18.97
CA SER A 69 -25.71 -13.10 19.68
C SER A 69 -25.04 -12.12 20.63
N GLY A 70 -25.58 -10.91 20.73
CA GLY A 70 -25.12 -9.89 21.68
C GLY A 70 -24.05 -8.94 21.14
N GLY A 71 -23.82 -8.93 19.82
CA GLY A 71 -22.87 -8.07 19.14
C GLY A 71 -22.38 -8.72 17.85
N LEU A 72 -21.31 -8.17 17.26
CA LEU A 72 -20.62 -8.76 16.11
C LEU A 72 -19.44 -9.62 16.59
N ALA A 73 -19.20 -10.74 15.90
CA ALA A 73 -17.95 -11.48 15.98
C ALA A 73 -16.82 -10.61 15.44
N GLN A 74 -15.60 -10.77 15.95
CA GLN A 74 -14.41 -10.14 15.38
C GLN A 74 -13.28 -11.16 15.27
N ASP A 75 -12.80 -11.38 14.05
CA ASP A 75 -11.73 -12.35 13.77
C ASP A 75 -10.45 -11.63 13.35
N TRP A 76 -9.45 -11.64 14.22
CA TRP A 76 -8.20 -10.91 14.01
C TRP A 76 -7.11 -11.84 13.45
N LEU A 77 -6.43 -11.37 12.40
CA LEU A 77 -5.15 -11.91 11.91
C LEU A 77 -4.12 -10.79 11.95
N VAL A 78 -3.07 -10.97 12.75
CA VAL A 78 -2.11 -9.91 13.05
C VAL A 78 -0.72 -10.31 12.60
N THR A 79 -0.07 -9.43 11.85
CA THR A 79 1.30 -9.60 11.38
C THR A 79 2.30 -9.65 12.54
N PRO A 80 3.54 -10.16 12.35
CA PRO A 80 4.65 -9.83 13.24
C PRO A 80 5.02 -8.34 13.15
N GLN A 81 5.95 -7.90 14.00
CA GLN A 81 6.38 -6.51 14.03
C GLN A 81 7.24 -6.18 12.81
N PHE A 82 6.95 -5.06 12.16
CA PHE A 82 7.78 -4.48 11.11
C PHE A 82 7.91 -2.97 11.28
N THR A 83 8.71 -2.32 10.45
CA THR A 83 8.89 -0.87 10.48
C THR A 83 8.76 -0.32 9.05
N PRO A 84 7.67 0.41 8.74
CA PRO A 84 7.53 1.09 7.45
C PRO A 84 8.70 2.01 7.16
N THR A 85 9.08 2.10 5.88
CA THR A 85 10.14 2.99 5.39
C THR A 85 9.60 3.90 4.30
N SER A 86 10.34 4.92 3.90
CA SER A 86 9.93 5.79 2.78
C SER A 86 9.74 5.05 1.45
N SER A 87 10.33 3.86 1.30
CA SER A 87 10.20 3.01 0.11
C SER A 87 9.24 1.83 0.28
N THR A 88 8.73 1.60 1.49
CA THR A 88 7.86 0.46 1.86
C THR A 88 6.87 0.90 2.96
N ASN A 89 5.92 1.74 2.59
CA ASN A 89 4.92 2.35 3.49
C ASN A 89 3.48 2.16 3.02
N ILE A 90 3.24 1.44 1.93
CA ILE A 90 1.92 1.04 1.49
C ILE A 90 1.78 -0.45 1.72
N LEU A 91 0.86 -0.83 2.61
CA LEU A 91 0.46 -2.22 2.72
C LEU A 91 -0.42 -2.55 1.52
N SER A 92 -0.03 -3.52 0.71
CA SER A 92 -0.85 -4.07 -0.35
C SER A 92 -1.24 -5.52 -0.01
N PHE A 93 -2.45 -5.91 -0.36
CA PHE A 93 -2.92 -7.29 -0.29
C PHE A 93 -4.05 -7.52 -1.28
N MET A 94 -4.18 -8.74 -1.77
CA MET A 94 -5.30 -9.17 -2.58
C MET A 94 -6.42 -9.65 -1.67
N GLN A 95 -7.65 -9.25 -1.94
CA GLN A 95 -8.82 -9.68 -1.16
C GLN A 95 -10.00 -10.07 -2.03
N ARG A 96 -10.85 -10.97 -1.50
CA ARG A 96 -12.15 -11.33 -2.08
C ARG A 96 -13.14 -11.78 -1.00
N GLN A 97 -14.42 -11.72 -1.35
CA GLN A 97 -15.52 -12.30 -0.56
C GLN A 97 -16.03 -13.60 -1.22
N SER A 98 -16.99 -14.31 -0.60
CA SER A 98 -17.53 -15.56 -1.16
C SER A 98 -18.87 -15.39 -1.87
N TYR A 99 -19.66 -14.39 -1.49
CA TYR A 99 -20.99 -14.14 -2.03
C TYR A 99 -21.08 -12.74 -2.64
N THR A 100 -22.06 -12.55 -3.52
CA THR A 100 -22.36 -11.24 -4.12
C THR A 100 -23.51 -10.53 -3.41
N THR A 101 -24.23 -11.25 -2.55
CA THR A 101 -25.30 -10.69 -1.74
C THR A 101 -24.64 -9.99 -0.56
N ASP A 102 -25.08 -8.76 -0.28
CA ASP A 102 -24.62 -7.99 0.88
C ASP A 102 -25.28 -8.53 2.16
N TYR A 103 -24.48 -9.13 3.04
CA TYR A 103 -24.85 -9.60 4.38
C TYR A 103 -24.33 -8.66 5.49
N GLY A 104 -23.65 -7.58 5.13
CA GLY A 104 -23.23 -6.55 6.08
C GLY A 104 -21.94 -6.84 6.85
N SER A 105 -21.10 -7.78 6.41
CA SER A 105 -19.74 -7.91 6.95
C SER A 105 -18.92 -6.64 6.72
N VAL A 106 -18.07 -6.31 7.69
CA VAL A 106 -17.16 -5.17 7.63
C VAL A 106 -15.72 -5.67 7.79
N TYR A 107 -14.84 -5.22 6.91
CA TYR A 107 -13.44 -5.62 6.84
C TYR A 107 -12.56 -4.44 7.20
N LYS A 108 -11.71 -4.60 8.21
CA LYS A 108 -10.94 -3.49 8.79
C LYS A 108 -9.46 -3.81 8.81
N VAL A 109 -8.67 -2.75 8.71
CA VAL A 109 -7.23 -2.79 8.99
C VAL A 109 -6.94 -1.90 10.18
N PHE A 110 -6.28 -2.45 11.19
CA PHE A 110 -5.80 -1.72 12.35
C PHE A 110 -4.27 -1.73 12.42
N VAL A 111 -3.71 -0.73 13.08
CA VAL A 111 -2.27 -0.62 13.39
C VAL A 111 -2.06 -0.52 14.88
N SER A 112 -1.12 -1.29 15.42
CA SER A 112 -0.63 -1.17 16.81
C SER A 112 0.83 -0.75 16.82
N THR A 113 1.16 0.26 17.63
CA THR A 113 2.55 0.63 17.96
C THR A 113 3.00 0.05 19.31
N GLY A 114 2.11 -0.68 19.99
CA GLY A 114 2.32 -1.25 21.32
C GLY A 114 2.60 -2.74 21.21
N THR A 115 1.59 -3.56 21.50
CA THR A 115 1.68 -5.02 21.49
C THR A 115 0.96 -5.64 20.29
N GLN A 116 1.29 -6.89 20.00
CA GLN A 116 0.65 -7.68 18.94
C GLN A 116 -0.76 -8.17 19.32
N THR A 117 -1.11 -8.23 20.61
CA THR A 117 -2.28 -9.00 21.10
C THR A 117 -3.20 -8.24 22.06
N VAL A 118 -2.89 -7.01 22.44
CA VAL A 118 -3.78 -6.18 23.27
C VAL A 118 -4.64 -5.31 22.37
N HIS A 119 -5.93 -5.61 22.29
CA HIS A 119 -6.92 -4.87 21.47
C HIS A 119 -6.85 -3.35 21.61
N ALA A 120 -6.62 -2.84 22.82
CA ALA A 120 -6.58 -1.40 23.08
C ALA A 120 -5.38 -0.67 22.45
N ASP A 121 -4.35 -1.39 22.01
CA ASP A 121 -3.18 -0.81 21.33
C ASP A 121 -3.44 -0.58 19.83
N PHE A 122 -4.52 -1.16 19.29
CA PHE A 122 -4.85 -1.10 17.86
C PHE A 122 -5.73 0.10 17.54
N VAL A 123 -5.30 0.86 16.53
CA VAL A 123 -6.03 2.02 15.98
C VAL A 123 -6.48 1.69 14.57
N LEU A 124 -7.75 1.98 14.27
CA LEU A 124 -8.35 1.76 12.94
C LEU A 124 -7.70 2.68 11.90
N VAL A 125 -7.26 2.12 10.78
CA VAL A 125 -6.68 2.89 9.66
C VAL A 125 -7.39 2.66 8.33
N ASP A 126 -8.12 1.54 8.17
CA ASP A 126 -8.92 1.26 6.99
C ASP A 126 -10.21 0.53 7.36
N THR A 127 -11.30 0.82 6.64
CA THR A 127 -12.58 0.13 6.76
C THR A 127 -13.20 -0.05 5.37
N GLN A 128 -13.72 -1.24 5.12
CA GLN A 128 -14.39 -1.64 3.89
C GLN A 128 -15.65 -2.45 4.23
N THR A 129 -16.58 -2.47 3.30
CA THR A 129 -17.83 -3.23 3.32
C THR A 129 -17.84 -4.23 2.17
N GLU A 130 -18.80 -5.15 2.16
CA GLU A 130 -19.01 -6.10 1.06
C GLU A 130 -19.25 -5.41 -0.30
N ALA A 131 -19.63 -4.13 -0.33
CA ALA A 131 -19.82 -3.36 -1.56
C ALA A 131 -18.50 -2.85 -2.19
N ASP A 132 -17.39 -2.84 -1.44
CA ASP A 132 -16.13 -2.22 -1.88
C ASP A 132 -15.27 -3.15 -2.74
N PHE A 133 -15.55 -4.46 -2.74
CA PHE A 133 -14.82 -5.45 -3.54
C PHE A 133 -15.73 -6.64 -3.91
N THR A 134 -15.19 -7.62 -4.63
CA THR A 134 -16.01 -8.65 -5.28
C THR A 134 -15.63 -10.07 -4.85
N TYR A 135 -16.33 -11.06 -5.39
CA TYR A 135 -15.95 -12.46 -5.24
C TYR A 135 -14.73 -12.86 -6.10
N TYR A 136 -14.17 -11.94 -6.88
CA TYR A 136 -12.85 -12.07 -7.50
C TYR A 136 -11.81 -11.28 -6.71
N TYR A 137 -10.57 -11.77 -6.72
CA TYR A 137 -9.46 -11.07 -6.07
C TYR A 137 -9.24 -9.69 -6.68
N THR A 138 -9.20 -8.69 -5.81
CA THR A 138 -8.88 -7.29 -6.12
C THR A 138 -7.86 -6.78 -5.12
N GLU A 139 -6.96 -5.91 -5.56
CA GLU A 139 -5.94 -5.32 -4.70
C GLU A 139 -6.56 -4.29 -3.75
N ARG A 140 -6.12 -4.28 -2.48
CA ARG A 140 -6.32 -3.21 -1.53
C ARG A 140 -4.99 -2.64 -1.10
N GLN A 141 -4.92 -1.32 -1.04
CA GLN A 141 -3.77 -0.58 -0.53
C GLN A 141 -4.16 0.25 0.69
N VAL A 142 -3.33 0.22 1.73
CA VAL A 142 -3.49 1.00 2.96
C VAL A 142 -2.22 1.80 3.20
N ASP A 143 -2.38 3.13 3.34
CA ASP A 143 -1.26 4.05 3.58
C ASP A 143 -0.80 3.97 5.05
N LEU A 144 0.45 3.57 5.24
CA LEU A 144 1.14 3.51 6.54
C LEU A 144 2.21 4.59 6.68
N SER A 145 2.21 5.62 5.82
CA SER A 145 3.20 6.71 5.83
C SER A 145 3.32 7.42 7.18
N ALA A 146 2.23 7.50 7.94
CA ALA A 146 2.21 8.04 9.31
C ALA A 146 3.09 7.24 10.31
N TYR A 147 3.46 6.01 9.98
CA TYR A 147 4.23 5.10 10.83
C TYR A 147 5.66 4.87 10.34
N ILE A 148 6.16 5.64 9.37
CA ILE A 148 7.55 5.53 8.89
C ILE A 148 8.53 5.66 10.06
N GLY A 149 9.44 4.68 10.17
CA GLY A 149 10.44 4.62 11.24
C GLY A 149 9.90 4.21 12.61
N THR A 150 8.62 3.91 12.74
CA THR A 150 7.99 3.41 13.96
C THR A 150 7.72 1.90 13.84
N PRO A 151 8.18 1.05 14.76
CA PRO A 151 7.81 -0.36 14.77
C PRO A 151 6.31 -0.54 15.01
N ILE A 152 5.63 -1.29 14.15
CA ILE A 152 4.18 -1.52 14.19
C ILE A 152 3.82 -2.98 13.93
N TYR A 153 2.59 -3.32 14.32
CA TYR A 153 1.85 -4.50 13.90
C TYR A 153 0.64 -4.05 13.07
N VAL A 154 0.27 -4.82 12.06
CA VAL A 154 -0.97 -4.63 11.31
C VAL A 154 -1.93 -5.78 11.61
N ALA A 155 -3.21 -5.47 11.80
CA ALA A 155 -4.26 -6.47 11.97
C ALA A 155 -5.31 -6.37 10.85
N PHE A 156 -5.62 -7.51 10.24
CA PHE A 156 -6.78 -7.72 9.39
C PHE A 156 -7.92 -8.24 10.27
N VAL A 157 -9.04 -7.50 10.31
CA VAL A 157 -10.16 -7.81 11.21
C VAL A 157 -11.45 -7.87 10.42
N MET A 158 -12.11 -9.03 10.42
CA MET A 158 -13.48 -9.16 9.93
C MET A 158 -14.45 -8.98 11.09
N GLU A 159 -15.44 -8.10 10.96
CA GLU A 159 -16.57 -7.97 11.88
C GLU A 159 -17.86 -8.39 11.20
N GLN A 160 -18.59 -9.34 11.79
CA GLN A 160 -19.80 -9.89 11.18
C GLN A 160 -20.74 -10.57 12.19
N ASP A 161 -21.98 -10.80 11.76
CA ASP A 161 -22.94 -11.74 12.35
C ASP A 161 -23.77 -12.35 11.21
N ASP A 162 -23.63 -13.67 10.98
CA ASP A 162 -24.26 -14.36 9.84
C ASP A 162 -23.94 -13.70 8.47
N GLY A 163 -22.71 -13.19 8.34
CA GLY A 163 -22.23 -12.39 7.21
C GLY A 163 -21.64 -13.19 6.03
N ASP A 164 -20.72 -12.56 5.29
CA ASP A 164 -19.85 -13.22 4.31
C ASP A 164 -18.47 -13.61 4.90
N ASN A 165 -17.72 -14.40 4.16
CA ASN A 165 -16.35 -14.77 4.43
C ASN A 165 -15.36 -13.72 3.88
N TRP A 166 -14.15 -13.73 4.42
CA TRP A 166 -13.03 -12.96 3.88
C TRP A 166 -11.89 -13.86 3.47
N LEU A 167 -11.31 -13.59 2.31
CA LEU A 167 -10.04 -14.17 1.89
C LEU A 167 -9.05 -13.04 1.63
N ILE A 168 -7.84 -13.19 2.14
CA ILE A 168 -6.69 -12.33 1.81
C ILE A 168 -5.52 -13.16 1.31
N ASP A 169 -4.76 -12.60 0.39
CA ASP A 169 -3.59 -13.23 -0.23
C ASP A 169 -2.57 -12.18 -0.67
N ASP A 170 -1.36 -12.59 -1.02
CA ASP A 170 -0.28 -11.75 -1.56
C ASP A 170 -0.06 -10.45 -0.75
N VAL A 171 0.12 -10.57 0.57
CA VAL A 171 0.36 -9.41 1.44
C VAL A 171 1.80 -8.93 1.25
N ASP A 172 1.98 -7.66 0.93
CA ASP A 172 3.30 -7.07 0.68
C ASP A 172 3.37 -5.60 1.16
N LEU A 173 4.59 -5.06 1.21
CA LEU A 173 4.85 -3.63 1.42
C LEU A 173 5.45 -3.00 0.18
N THR A 174 4.73 -2.05 -0.40
CA THR A 174 5.16 -1.25 -1.54
C THR A 174 5.32 0.22 -1.12
N SER A 175 5.70 1.08 -2.05
CA SER A 175 5.62 2.54 -1.88
C SER A 175 4.69 3.12 -2.94
N LEU A 176 4.04 4.23 -2.60
CA LEU A 176 3.47 5.09 -3.65
C LEU A 176 4.62 5.56 -4.55
N PRO A 177 4.44 5.57 -5.88
CA PRO A 177 5.35 6.26 -6.78
C PRO A 177 5.51 7.71 -6.33
N THR A 178 6.73 8.22 -6.21
CA THR A 178 6.97 9.39 -5.38
C THR A 178 6.54 10.75 -5.91
N CYS A 179 6.01 11.02 -7.10
CA CYS A 179 5.69 12.40 -7.55
C CYS A 179 6.79 13.47 -7.27
N ASP A 180 8.07 13.06 -7.19
CA ASP A 180 9.20 13.95 -7.08
C ASP A 180 9.21 14.96 -8.26
N PRO A 181 9.44 16.26 -8.01
CA PRO A 181 9.47 17.25 -9.07
C PRO A 181 10.68 17.00 -9.99
N PRO A 182 10.56 17.24 -11.30
CA PRO A 182 11.68 17.06 -12.21
C PRO A 182 12.79 18.07 -11.91
N THR A 183 14.02 17.73 -12.27
CA THR A 183 15.21 18.59 -12.07
C THR A 183 15.78 19.07 -13.41
N ALA A 184 16.74 20.00 -13.38
CA ALA A 184 17.42 20.51 -14.57
C ALA A 184 16.46 20.98 -15.68
N LEU A 185 15.40 21.68 -15.28
CA LEU A 185 14.40 22.24 -16.17
C LEU A 185 15.05 23.31 -17.07
N THR A 186 14.96 23.13 -18.38
CA THR A 186 15.62 23.98 -19.37
C THR A 186 14.70 24.27 -20.55
N VAL A 187 14.88 25.43 -21.15
CA VAL A 187 14.20 25.83 -22.39
C VAL A 187 15.26 26.13 -23.44
N SER A 188 15.10 25.57 -24.64
CA SER A 188 16.04 25.72 -25.77
C SER A 188 15.29 25.77 -27.11
N ASN A 189 16.03 25.89 -28.22
CA ASN A 189 15.48 25.93 -29.59
C ASN A 189 14.32 26.93 -29.76
N LEU A 190 14.47 28.14 -29.20
CA LEU A 190 13.47 29.19 -29.26
C LEU A 190 13.29 29.69 -30.70
N MET A 191 12.08 29.55 -31.23
CA MET A 191 11.63 30.13 -32.49
C MET A 191 10.47 31.11 -32.25
N GLN A 192 9.99 31.74 -33.32
CA GLN A 192 8.92 32.75 -33.22
C GLN A 192 7.62 32.20 -32.62
N THR A 193 7.30 30.93 -32.87
CA THR A 193 6.06 30.28 -32.44
C THR A 193 6.30 28.91 -31.81
N SER A 194 7.54 28.60 -31.44
CA SER A 194 7.87 27.33 -30.80
C SER A 194 9.08 27.39 -29.86
N ALA A 195 9.12 26.45 -28.93
CA ALA A 195 10.23 26.25 -27.99
C ALA A 195 10.36 24.77 -27.64
N LEU A 196 11.56 24.35 -27.24
CA LEU A 196 11.81 23.03 -26.65
C LEU A 196 11.96 23.18 -25.14
N VAL A 197 11.16 22.45 -24.38
CA VAL A 197 11.31 22.30 -22.93
C VAL A 197 11.93 20.94 -22.65
N SER A 198 12.87 20.86 -21.73
CA SER A 198 13.47 19.59 -21.31
C SER A 198 13.75 19.57 -19.82
N TRP A 199 13.74 18.38 -19.24
CA TRP A 199 14.00 18.14 -17.83
C TRP A 199 14.69 16.79 -17.61
N THR A 200 15.25 16.62 -16.44
CA THR A 200 15.76 15.35 -15.93
C THR A 200 14.75 14.77 -14.95
N ALA A 201 14.33 13.53 -15.18
CA ALA A 201 13.49 12.82 -14.22
C ALA A 201 14.22 12.67 -12.87
N SER A 202 13.50 12.84 -11.77
CA SER A 202 13.95 12.60 -10.42
C SER A 202 13.31 11.33 -9.85
N GLY A 203 13.96 10.76 -8.84
CA GLY A 203 13.45 9.60 -8.10
C GLY A 203 13.19 8.39 -9.00
N THR A 204 12.02 7.77 -8.82
CA THR A 204 11.56 6.59 -9.57
C THR A 204 10.64 6.95 -10.74
N GLN A 205 10.42 8.24 -11.02
CA GLN A 205 9.42 8.62 -12.00
C GLN A 205 9.85 8.50 -13.43
N THR A 206 8.92 7.93 -14.19
CA THR A 206 9.04 7.66 -15.62
C THR A 206 8.20 8.61 -16.45
N ALA A 207 7.35 9.44 -15.84
CA ALA A 207 6.44 10.35 -16.53
C ALA A 207 6.13 11.63 -15.73
N TYR A 208 5.87 12.73 -16.44
CA TYR A 208 5.53 14.05 -15.91
C TYR A 208 4.40 14.69 -16.73
N ASN A 209 3.64 15.59 -16.11
CA ASN A 209 2.68 16.43 -16.82
C ASN A 209 3.32 17.80 -17.05
N LEU A 210 3.18 18.34 -18.25
CA LEU A 210 3.63 19.69 -18.60
C LEU A 210 2.42 20.59 -18.82
N ARG A 211 2.39 21.73 -18.12
CA ARG A 211 1.40 22.77 -18.35
C ARG A 211 2.09 24.08 -18.70
N LEU A 212 1.73 24.65 -19.84
CA LEU A 212 2.20 25.97 -20.27
C LEU A 212 1.09 27.00 -20.09
N TYR A 213 1.43 28.17 -19.60
CA TYR A 213 0.54 29.30 -19.36
C TYR A 213 1.09 30.56 -20.04
N ALA A 214 0.21 31.39 -20.59
CA ALA A 214 0.59 32.68 -21.15
C ALA A 214 0.52 33.80 -20.09
N GLY A 215 1.44 34.75 -20.16
CA GLY A 215 1.55 35.88 -19.24
C GLY A 215 2.56 35.64 -18.11
N THR A 216 2.49 36.49 -17.08
CA THR A 216 3.46 36.49 -15.98
C THR A 216 2.95 36.01 -14.64
N ASP A 217 1.63 35.89 -14.38
CA ASP A 217 1.12 35.30 -13.13
C ASP A 217 -0.41 35.02 -13.15
N ALA A 218 -0.81 33.98 -12.40
CA ALA A 218 -2.17 33.62 -11.94
C ALA A 218 -3.19 32.99 -12.91
N SER A 219 -2.80 32.57 -14.12
CA SER A 219 -3.72 31.77 -14.94
C SER A 219 -3.85 30.37 -14.34
N THR A 220 -5.08 29.93 -14.04
CA THR A 220 -5.38 28.54 -13.67
C THR A 220 -5.63 27.66 -14.89
N THR A 221 -5.71 28.25 -16.09
CA THR A 221 -6.00 27.55 -17.33
C THR A 221 -4.75 27.50 -18.21
N PRO A 222 -4.20 26.30 -18.47
CA PRO A 222 -3.06 26.17 -19.37
C PRO A 222 -3.47 26.47 -20.82
N VAL A 223 -2.57 27.09 -21.58
CA VAL A 223 -2.69 27.23 -23.04
C VAL A 223 -2.25 25.96 -23.76
N ILE A 224 -1.40 25.16 -23.13
CA ILE A 224 -0.98 23.82 -23.58
C ILE A 224 -0.92 22.92 -22.34
N GLU A 225 -1.53 21.73 -22.41
CA GLU A 225 -1.43 20.69 -21.38
C GLU A 225 -1.06 19.37 -22.06
N GLU A 226 0.03 18.76 -21.61
CA GLU A 226 0.51 17.46 -22.04
C GLU A 226 0.67 16.55 -20.83
N LEU A 227 0.15 15.34 -20.92
CA LEU A 227 0.11 14.39 -19.81
C LEU A 227 1.01 13.19 -20.08
N GLY A 228 1.69 12.68 -19.05
CA GLY A 228 2.42 11.42 -19.11
C GLY A 228 3.72 11.44 -19.94
N LEU A 229 4.40 12.59 -20.02
CA LEU A 229 5.65 12.75 -20.77
C LEU A 229 6.83 12.07 -20.07
N SER A 230 7.52 11.16 -20.77
CA SER A 230 8.70 10.48 -20.23
C SER A 230 9.97 11.33 -20.31
N GLY A 231 10.86 11.14 -19.33
CA GLY A 231 12.11 11.90 -19.20
C GLY A 231 13.02 11.70 -20.41
N SER A 232 13.57 12.81 -20.91
CA SER A 232 14.29 12.94 -22.18
C SER A 232 13.36 12.99 -23.41
N LEU A 233 12.89 14.20 -23.75
CA LEU A 233 12.43 14.54 -25.10
C LEU A 233 13.62 14.55 -26.07
N VAL A 234 14.30 13.41 -26.21
CA VAL A 234 15.38 13.22 -27.17
C VAL A 234 14.80 12.44 -28.35
N ASP A 235 14.64 13.19 -29.44
CA ASP A 235 14.41 12.73 -30.81
C ASP A 235 12.96 12.41 -31.25
N SER A 236 12.00 13.19 -30.76
CA SER A 236 10.76 13.62 -31.47
C SER A 236 9.88 14.48 -30.54
N GLY A 237 10.51 15.47 -29.89
CA GLY A 237 9.94 16.19 -28.75
C GLY A 237 8.59 16.86 -29.01
N SER A 238 7.81 17.03 -27.95
CA SER A 238 6.74 18.01 -27.95
C SER A 238 7.36 19.40 -28.07
N TYR A 239 7.55 19.84 -29.31
CA TYR A 239 7.67 21.25 -29.60
C TYR A 239 6.41 21.90 -29.06
N LEU A 240 6.56 22.73 -28.02
CA LEU A 240 5.54 23.71 -27.72
C LEU A 240 5.37 24.50 -29.01
N SER A 241 4.22 24.36 -29.64
CA SER A 241 3.93 24.90 -30.97
C SER A 241 2.62 25.67 -30.91
N GLY A 242 2.41 26.57 -31.86
CA GLY A 242 1.28 27.50 -31.79
C GLY A 242 1.47 28.58 -30.72
N LEU A 243 2.71 28.83 -30.28
CA LEU A 243 2.99 29.97 -29.41
C LEU A 243 2.77 31.29 -30.17
N THR A 244 2.25 32.28 -29.47
CA THR A 244 2.07 33.62 -29.99
C THR A 244 3.39 34.40 -29.85
N ALA A 245 3.87 34.98 -30.95
CA ALA A 245 5.08 35.77 -30.96
C ALA A 245 5.02 36.92 -29.94
N SER A 246 6.17 37.29 -29.37
CA SER A 246 6.29 38.36 -28.37
C SER A 246 5.38 38.20 -27.14
N THR A 247 4.92 36.98 -26.86
CA THR A 247 4.15 36.65 -25.66
C THR A 247 5.05 35.96 -24.64
N GLN A 248 4.91 36.34 -23.37
CA GLN A 248 5.62 35.68 -22.29
C GLN A 248 4.86 34.43 -21.85
N TYR A 249 5.58 33.37 -21.48
CA TYR A 249 5.01 32.11 -21.02
C TYR A 249 5.73 31.64 -19.75
N TYR A 250 5.01 30.90 -18.90
CA TYR A 250 5.57 30.12 -17.81
C TYR A 250 5.02 28.69 -17.85
N PHE A 251 5.72 27.76 -17.22
CA PHE A 251 5.33 26.35 -17.22
C PHE A 251 5.49 25.72 -15.84
N THR A 252 4.71 24.68 -15.59
CA THR A 252 4.71 23.87 -14.37
C THR A 252 4.75 22.40 -14.71
#